data_AF-K2HCU9-F1
#
_entry.id   AF-K2HCU9-F1
#
_cell.length_a   1.000
_cell.length_b   1.000
_cell.length_c   1.000
_cell.angle_alpha   90.00
_cell.angle_beta   90.00
_cell.angle_gamma   90.00
#
_symmetry.space_group_name_H-M   'P 1'
#
loop_
_entity.id
_entity.type
_entity.pdbx_description
1 polymer ?
#
loop_
_entity_poly.entity_id
_entity_poly.type
_entity_poly.pdbx_seq_one_letter_code
_entity_poly.pdbx_strand_id
1 'polypeptide(L)'
;MEIKHLTPSPIGEDPSTQIFINNSSDNNVIIEKGLKNRNKAVCKKYLKQKNELKSFESIQQSILLALLNKYCEFTLELPTKLSTVTLNNPQLIKLTIGTEEINVKRLSESMYANSFIADIQKGIKEETCVRNYEKKKEYL
;
A
#
# COMPACT_ATOMS: atom_id res chain seq x y z
N MET A 1 22.64 -25.08 26.79
CA MET A 1 22.18 -23.76 26.31
C MET A 1 21.94 -23.94 24.81
N GLU A 2 20.73 -24.36 24.43
CA GLU A 2 20.39 -24.65 23.03
C GLU A 2 19.79 -23.42 22.37
N ILE A 3 20.36 -22.99 21.25
CA ILE A 3 19.74 -22.03 20.35
C ILE A 3 19.15 -22.83 19.18
N LYS A 4 17.82 -22.97 19.18
CA LYS A 4 17.06 -23.55 18.08
C LYS A 4 16.87 -22.50 16.99
N HIS A 5 17.55 -22.65 15.87
CA HIS A 5 17.19 -21.96 14.63
C HIS A 5 16.06 -22.74 13.95
N LEU A 6 14.83 -22.23 14.01
CA LEU A 6 13.75 -22.66 13.13
C LEU A 6 14.03 -22.10 11.73
N THR A 7 14.47 -22.95 10.81
CA THR A 7 14.30 -22.70 9.37
C THR A 7 12.91 -23.21 8.96
N PRO A 8 12.13 -22.42 8.19
CA PRO A 8 10.85 -22.90 7.69
C PRO A 8 11.05 -23.99 6.62
N SER A 9 10.31 -25.08 6.78
CA SER A 9 10.27 -26.26 5.91
C SER A 9 9.94 -25.92 4.45
N PRO A 10 10.39 -26.74 3.49
CA PRO A 10 10.14 -26.50 2.08
C PRO A 10 8.64 -26.67 1.77
N ILE A 11 8.10 -25.67 1.10
CA ILE A 11 6.74 -25.65 0.55
C ILE A 11 6.61 -26.80 -0.44
N GLY A 12 5.51 -27.55 -0.27
CA GLY A 12 5.25 -28.85 -0.89
C GLY A 12 5.53 -28.94 -2.39
N GLU A 13 6.13 -30.07 -2.74
CA GLU A 13 6.25 -30.57 -4.10
C GLU A 13 4.86 -30.84 -4.67
N ASP A 14 4.47 -30.07 -5.69
CA ASP A 14 3.35 -30.40 -6.57
C ASP A 14 3.80 -31.56 -7.48
N PRO A 15 3.12 -32.73 -7.46
CA PRO A 15 3.57 -33.96 -8.15
C PRO A 15 3.50 -33.89 -9.68
N SER A 16 3.20 -32.73 -10.26
CA SER A 16 2.99 -32.56 -11.70
C SER A 16 4.26 -32.24 -12.49
N THR A 17 5.42 -32.14 -11.85
CA THR A 17 6.69 -31.83 -12.55
C THR A 17 7.37 -33.11 -13.04
N GLN A 18 6.77 -33.79 -14.02
CA GLN A 18 7.53 -34.72 -14.87
C GLN A 18 8.09 -33.93 -16.06
N ILE A 19 9.36 -33.55 -15.96
CA ILE A 19 10.09 -32.93 -17.08
C ILE A 19 10.46 -34.06 -18.05
N PHE A 20 9.58 -34.34 -19.01
CA PHE A 20 9.96 -35.10 -20.20
C PHE A 20 10.76 -34.18 -21.14
N ILE A 21 12.08 -34.36 -21.15
CA ILE A 21 12.96 -33.64 -22.08
C ILE A 21 12.92 -34.38 -23.43
N ASN A 22 11.98 -33.99 -24.29
CA ASN A 22 12.05 -34.30 -25.72
C ASN A 22 12.53 -33.05 -26.47
N ASN A 23 13.73 -33.14 -27.04
CA ASN A 23 14.39 -32.09 -27.81
C ASN A 23 13.61 -31.80 -29.10
N SER A 24 12.74 -30.79 -29.07
CA SER A 24 12.14 -30.18 -30.26
C SER A 24 12.01 -28.67 -30.04
N SER A 25 12.63 -27.87 -30.91
CA SER A 25 12.78 -26.40 -30.79
C SER A 25 11.45 -25.64 -30.64
N ASP A 26 10.33 -26.21 -31.08
CA ASP A 26 9.00 -25.58 -30.99
C ASP A 26 8.45 -25.49 -29.56
N ASN A 27 8.92 -26.36 -28.64
CA ASN A 27 8.46 -26.37 -27.25
C ASN A 27 8.97 -25.18 -26.43
N ASN A 28 10.17 -24.65 -26.74
CA ASN A 28 10.75 -23.53 -26.00
C ASN A 28 9.94 -22.24 -26.16
N VAL A 29 9.36 -22.00 -27.34
CA VAL A 29 8.53 -20.80 -27.61
C VAL A 29 7.20 -20.86 -26.86
N ILE A 30 6.61 -22.06 -26.73
CA ILE A 30 5.33 -22.28 -26.04
C ILE A 30 5.51 -22.11 -24.52
N ILE A 31 6.61 -22.63 -23.97
CA ILE A 31 6.93 -22.52 -22.53
C ILE A 31 7.19 -21.06 -22.12
N GLU A 32 7.94 -20.29 -22.91
CA GLU A 32 8.17 -18.87 -22.62
C GLU A 32 6.89 -18.02 -22.69
N LYS A 33 6.03 -18.26 -23.69
CA LYS A 33 4.74 -17.57 -23.81
C LYS A 33 3.81 -17.93 -22.64
N GLY A 34 3.81 -19.20 -22.22
CA GLY A 34 3.08 -19.69 -21.05
C GLY A 34 3.55 -19.06 -19.73
N LEU A 35 4.87 -18.91 -19.51
CA LEU A 35 5.41 -18.23 -18.33
C LEU A 35 5.11 -16.72 -18.32
N LYS A 36 5.29 -16.02 -19.46
CA LYS A 36 4.98 -14.59 -19.58
C LYS A 36 3.49 -14.30 -19.31
N ASN A 37 2.59 -15.17 -19.79
CA ASN A 37 1.16 -15.04 -19.54
C ASN A 37 0.77 -15.33 -18.09
N ARG A 38 1.40 -16.32 -17.43
CA ARG A 38 1.21 -16.58 -15.99
C ARG A 38 1.68 -15.40 -15.13
N ASN A 39 2.85 -14.84 -15.42
CA ASN A 39 3.36 -13.66 -14.71
C ASN A 39 2.44 -12.45 -14.89
N LYS A 40 1.90 -12.24 -16.10
CA LYS A 40 0.92 -11.17 -16.36
C LYS A 40 -0.38 -11.37 -15.60
N ALA A 41 -0.89 -12.60 -15.53
CA ALA A 41 -2.10 -12.94 -14.79
C ALA A 41 -1.93 -12.75 -13.27
N VAL A 42 -0.78 -13.16 -12.73
CA VAL A 42 -0.42 -12.96 -11.32
C VAL A 42 -0.30 -11.47 -11.00
N CYS A 43 0.40 -10.68 -11.84
CA CYS A 43 0.46 -9.23 -11.69
C CYS A 43 -0.93 -8.57 -11.74
N LYS A 44 -1.83 -9.03 -12.63
CA LYS A 44 -3.20 -8.51 -12.72
C LYS A 44 -4.02 -8.84 -11.47
N LYS A 45 -3.86 -10.05 -10.91
CA LYS A 45 -4.52 -10.46 -9.67
C LYS A 45 -4.04 -9.62 -8.49
N TYR A 46 -2.73 -9.40 -8.37
CA TYR A 46 -2.15 -8.54 -7.34
C TYR A 46 -2.64 -7.09 -7.45
N LEU A 47 -2.69 -6.54 -8.67
CA LEU A 47 -3.16 -5.17 -8.89
C LEU A 47 -4.65 -5.03 -8.53
N LYS A 48 -5.47 -6.03 -8.86
CA LYS A 48 -6.88 -6.06 -8.47
C LYS A 48 -7.03 -6.07 -6.95
N GLN A 49 -6.32 -6.97 -6.26
CA GLN A 49 -6.35 -7.04 -4.81
C GLN A 49 -5.90 -5.72 -4.15
N LYS A 50 -4.84 -5.10 -4.67
CA LYS A 50 -4.37 -3.78 -4.19
C LYS A 50 -5.44 -2.69 -4.35
N ASN A 51 -6.17 -2.69 -5.47
CA ASN A 51 -7.23 -1.72 -5.72
C ASN A 51 -8.46 -1.96 -4.83
N GLU A 52 -8.79 -3.21 -4.56
CA GLU A 52 -9.85 -3.60 -3.62
C GLU A 52 -9.53 -3.13 -2.19
N LEU A 53 -8.29 -3.34 -1.73
CA LEU A 53 -7.84 -2.88 -0.41
C LEU A 53 -7.97 -1.35 -0.28
N LYS A 54 -7.51 -0.59 -1.28
CA LYS A 54 -7.66 0.88 -1.29
C LYS A 54 -9.12 1.32 -1.22
N SER A 55 -9.98 0.63 -1.96
CA SER A 55 -11.42 0.96 -1.98
C SER A 55 -12.07 0.62 -0.64
N PHE A 56 -11.66 -0.48 -0.02
CA PHE A 56 -12.12 -0.89 1.31
C PHE A 56 -11.71 0.13 2.38
N GLU A 57 -10.45 0.58 2.38
CA GLU A 57 -9.97 1.64 3.27
C GLU A 57 -10.79 2.93 3.09
N SER A 58 -11.07 3.32 1.84
CA SER A 58 -11.87 4.52 1.54
C SER A 58 -13.30 4.41 2.10
N ILE A 59 -13.91 3.23 2.04
CA ILE A 59 -15.23 2.97 2.62
C ILE A 59 -15.17 3.05 4.14
N GLN A 60 -14.20 2.41 4.78
CA GLN A 60 -14.03 2.43 6.24
C GLN A 60 -13.87 3.87 6.75
N GLN A 61 -13.02 4.65 6.10
CA GLN A 61 -12.82 6.06 6.43
C GLN A 61 -14.10 6.88 6.26
N SER A 62 -14.85 6.66 5.18
CA SER A 62 -16.12 7.36 4.93
C SER A 62 -17.18 7.03 5.98
N ILE A 63 -17.29 5.77 6.39
CA ILE A 63 -18.21 5.34 7.45
C ILE A 63 -17.82 5.97 8.78
N LEU A 64 -16.53 5.99 9.11
CA LEU A 64 -16.05 6.61 10.34
C LEU A 64 -16.39 8.11 10.38
N LEU A 65 -16.12 8.84 9.29
CA LEU A 65 -16.46 10.26 9.18
C LEU A 65 -17.97 10.47 9.33
N ALA A 66 -18.80 9.64 8.69
CA ALA A 66 -20.24 9.74 8.80
C ALA A 66 -20.75 9.53 10.25
N LEU A 67 -20.15 8.59 10.98
CA LEU A 67 -20.49 8.35 12.39
C LEU A 67 -20.09 9.52 13.29
N LEU A 68 -18.91 10.08 13.05
CA LEU A 68 -18.37 11.19 13.84
C LEU A 68 -19.03 12.53 13.52
N ASN A 69 -19.67 12.67 12.35
CA ASN A 69 -20.34 13.90 11.88
C ASN A 69 -21.43 14.41 12.84
N LYS A 70 -21.92 13.57 13.77
CA LYS A 70 -22.85 13.99 14.83
C LYS A 70 -22.17 14.89 15.89
N TYR A 71 -20.86 14.75 16.07
CA TYR A 71 -20.11 15.34 17.17
C TYR A 71 -19.12 16.42 16.72
N CYS A 72 -18.71 16.37 15.46
CA CYS A 72 -17.71 17.28 14.92
C CYS A 72 -17.99 17.60 13.45
N GLU A 73 -17.44 18.73 13.02
CA GLU A 73 -17.50 19.19 11.65
C GLU A 73 -16.16 18.92 10.95
N PHE A 74 -16.23 18.53 9.68
CA PHE A 74 -15.06 18.18 8.89
C PHE A 74 -14.98 19.05 7.64
N THR A 75 -13.75 19.46 7.29
CA THR A 75 -13.45 19.97 5.95
C THR A 75 -12.65 18.91 5.20
N LEU A 76 -13.21 18.41 4.11
CA LEU A 76 -12.60 17.39 3.26
C LEU A 76 -11.99 18.04 2.00
N GLU A 77 -10.83 17.55 1.59
CA GLU A 77 -10.22 17.88 0.29
C GLU A 77 -10.74 16.92 -0.77
N LEU A 78 -11.25 17.46 -1.87
CA LEU A 78 -11.50 16.65 -3.06
C LEU A 78 -10.20 16.59 -3.88
N PRO A 79 -9.70 15.38 -4.21
CA PRO A 79 -8.49 15.27 -4.99
C PRO A 79 -8.69 15.86 -6.40
N THR A 80 -7.68 16.56 -6.91
CA THR A 80 -7.71 17.20 -8.24
C THR A 80 -7.94 16.19 -9.38
N LYS A 81 -7.48 14.95 -9.17
CA LYS A 81 -7.66 13.83 -10.12
C LYS A 81 -8.39 12.70 -9.43
N LEU A 82 -9.56 12.34 -9.95
CA LEU A 82 -10.36 11.24 -9.44
C LEU A 82 -9.93 9.93 -10.10
N SER A 83 -9.81 8.88 -9.29
CA SER A 83 -9.58 7.53 -9.80
C SER A 83 -10.82 7.01 -10.49
N THR A 84 -10.64 6.36 -11.65
CA THR A 84 -11.69 5.62 -12.35
C THR A 84 -11.72 4.14 -11.97
N VAL A 85 -10.71 3.67 -11.22
CA VAL A 85 -10.48 2.23 -10.95
C VAL A 85 -10.69 1.90 -9.46
N THR A 86 -10.55 2.88 -8.58
CA THR A 86 -10.74 2.74 -7.12
C THR A 86 -11.70 3.79 -6.63
N LEU A 87 -12.33 3.53 -5.48
CA LEU A 87 -13.01 4.61 -4.76
C LEU A 87 -12.01 5.69 -4.36
N ASN A 88 -12.47 6.93 -4.33
CA ASN A 88 -11.65 8.07 -3.92
C ASN A 88 -11.70 8.18 -2.41
N ASN A 89 -10.51 8.26 -1.79
CA ASN A 89 -10.43 8.42 -0.34
C ASN A 89 -10.64 9.90 0.02
N PRO A 90 -11.62 10.25 0.87
CA PRO A 90 -11.76 11.63 1.34
C PRO A 90 -10.56 12.03 2.22
N GLN A 91 -9.82 13.08 1.84
CA GLN A 91 -8.73 13.59 2.66
C GLN A 91 -9.24 14.61 3.67
N LEU A 92 -8.91 14.43 4.95
CA LEU A 92 -9.36 15.33 6.01
C LEU A 92 -8.36 16.48 6.19
N ILE A 93 -8.79 17.71 5.90
CA ILE A 93 -7.92 18.89 6.07
C ILE A 93 -8.07 19.46 7.48
N LYS A 94 -9.31 19.58 7.94
CA LYS A 94 -9.67 20.26 9.19
C LYS A 94 -10.77 19.52 9.92
N LEU A 95 -10.65 19.50 11.23
CA LEU A 95 -11.60 18.94 12.16
C LEU A 95 -11.98 20.01 13.18
N THR A 96 -13.26 20.30 13.33
CA THR A 96 -13.78 21.27 14.30
C THR A 96 -14.62 20.55 15.35
N ILE A 97 -14.29 20.75 16.62
CA ILE A 97 -15.02 20.19 17.76
C ILE A 97 -15.40 21.33 18.69
N GLY A 98 -16.66 21.76 18.64
CA GLY A 98 -17.12 22.92 19.40
C GLY A 98 -16.40 24.20 18.99
N THR A 99 -15.55 24.73 19.87
CA THR A 99 -14.74 25.94 19.61
C THR A 99 -13.30 25.64 19.20
N GLU A 100 -12.89 24.37 19.22
CA GLU A 100 -11.52 23.97 18.87
C GLU A 100 -11.44 23.58 17.39
N GLU A 101 -10.44 24.12 16.69
CA GLU A 101 -10.11 23.76 15.31
C GLU A 101 -8.77 23.02 15.27
N ILE A 102 -8.78 21.81 14.74
CA ILE A 102 -7.61 20.99 14.51
C ILE A 102 -7.31 20.99 13.02
N ASN A 103 -6.16 21.56 12.65
CA ASN A 103 -5.62 21.46 11.31
C ASN A 103 -4.81 20.16 11.17
N VAL A 104 -5.43 19.14 10.58
CA VAL A 104 -4.88 17.79 10.48
C VAL A 104 -3.60 17.78 9.65
N LYS A 105 -3.56 18.58 8.58
CA LYS A 105 -2.38 18.71 7.71
C LYS A 105 -1.15 19.26 8.46
N ARG A 106 -1.33 20.30 9.27
CA ARG A 106 -0.24 20.84 10.09
C ARG A 106 0.18 19.88 11.19
N LEU A 107 -0.79 19.19 11.79
CA LEU A 107 -0.52 18.19 12.81
C LEU A 107 0.36 17.06 12.24
N SER A 108 0.00 16.49 11.08
CA SER A 108 0.78 15.41 10.45
C SER A 108 2.21 15.85 10.10
N GLU A 109 2.37 17.05 9.54
CA GLU A 109 3.69 17.64 9.27
C GLU A 109 4.55 17.72 10.54
N SER A 110 3.99 18.27 11.63
CA SER A 110 4.72 18.39 12.90
C SER A 110 5.11 17.04 13.51
N MET A 111 4.23 16.03 13.41
CA MET A 111 4.49 14.70 13.96
C MET A 111 5.63 13.99 13.22
N TYR A 112 5.66 14.11 11.89
CA TYR A 112 6.65 13.41 11.08
C TYR A 112 7.96 14.18 10.88
N ALA A 113 7.99 15.48 11.14
CA ALA A 113 9.21 16.30 11.05
C ALA A 113 10.34 15.73 11.94
N ASN A 114 10.01 15.32 13.17
CA ASN A 114 10.99 14.75 14.09
C ASN A 114 11.54 13.40 13.58
N SER A 115 10.70 12.57 12.97
CA SER A 115 11.13 11.31 12.35
C SER A 115 12.04 11.57 11.15
N PHE A 116 11.73 12.58 10.33
CA PHE A 116 12.54 12.94 9.18
C PHE A 116 13.95 13.39 9.59
N ILE A 117 14.06 14.24 10.62
CA ILE A 117 15.34 14.70 11.15
C ILE A 117 16.14 13.51 11.71
N ALA A 118 15.49 12.63 12.46
CA ALA A 118 16.14 11.44 13.02
C ALA A 118 16.66 10.49 11.92
N ASP A 119 15.95 10.35 10.80
CA ASP A 119 16.34 9.50 9.68
C ASP A 119 17.56 10.08 8.92
N ILE A 120 17.63 11.40 8.76
CA ILE A 120 18.82 12.08 8.22
C ILE A 120 20.02 11.89 9.16
N GLN A 121 19.82 12.06 10.47
CA GLN A 121 20.88 11.89 11.47
C GLN A 121 21.42 10.46 11.53
N LYS A 122 20.59 9.45 11.19
CA LYS A 122 21.02 8.05 11.05
C LYS A 122 21.81 7.76 9.77
N GLY A 123 22.01 8.76 8.90
CA GLY A 123 22.77 8.61 7.66
C GLY A 123 21.95 8.02 6.50
N ILE A 124 20.61 8.04 6.58
CA ILE A 124 19.77 7.68 5.44
C ILE A 124 19.88 8.79 4.40
N LYS A 125 19.99 8.42 3.11
CA LYS A 125 20.02 9.37 2.01
C LYS A 125 18.81 10.30 2.06
N GLU A 126 19.06 11.60 1.91
CA GLU A 126 18.05 12.65 1.97
C GLU A 126 16.87 12.38 1.02
N GLU A 127 17.14 11.95 -0.22
CA GLU A 127 16.08 11.58 -1.19
C GLU A 127 15.15 10.47 -0.70
N THR A 128 15.68 9.52 0.08
CA THR A 128 14.89 8.43 0.68
C THR A 128 14.10 8.95 1.87
N CYS A 129 14.70 9.84 2.67
CA CYS A 129 14.02 10.50 3.79
C CYS A 129 12.85 11.36 3.29
N VAL A 130 13.03 12.15 2.23
CA VAL A 130 11.99 13.00 1.65
C VAL A 130 10.84 12.15 1.13
N ARG A 131 11.13 11.10 0.34
CA ARG A 131 10.11 10.16 -0.13
C ARG A 131 9.34 9.49 1.00
N ASN A 132 10.01 9.09 2.07
CA ASN A 132 9.37 8.49 3.22
C ASN A 132 8.52 9.49 4.02
N TYR A 133 8.99 10.73 4.15
CA TYR A 133 8.28 11.81 4.82
C TYR A 133 7.00 12.19 4.07
N GLU A 134 7.10 12.43 2.76
CA GLU A 134 5.93 12.73 1.92
C GLU A 134 4.92 11.60 1.95
N LYS A 135 5.38 10.35 1.82
CA LYS A 135 4.52 9.18 1.88
C LYS A 135 3.78 9.09 3.23
N LYS A 136 4.46 9.31 4.35
CA LYS A 136 3.83 9.26 5.70
C LYS A 136 2.84 10.41 5.89
N LYS A 137 3.19 11.61 5.42
CA LYS A 137 2.33 12.79 5.47
C LYS A 137 1.02 12.60 4.71
N GLU A 138 1.02 11.88 3.59
CA GLU A 138 -0.16 11.65 2.76
C GLU A 138 -1.19 10.68 3.39
N TYR A 139 -0.81 9.89 4.40
CA TYR A 139 -1.69 8.94 5.06
C TYR A 139 -2.55 9.52 6.20
N LEU A 140 -2.31 10.78 6.61
CA LEU A 140 -3.07 11.51 7.62
C LEU A 140 -3.82 12.68 6.97
#